data_AF-A0A7X3I3X5-F1
#
_entry.id   AF-A0A7X3I3X5-F1
#
_cell.length_a   1.000
_cell.length_b   1.000
_cell.length_c   1.000
_cell.angle_alpha   90.00
_cell.angle_beta   90.00
_cell.angle_gamma   90.00
#
_symmetry.space_group_name_H-M   'P 1'
#
loop_
_entity.id
_entity.type
_entity.pdbx_description
1 polymer ?
#
loop_
_entity_poly.entity_id
_entity_poly.type
_entity_poly.pdbx_seq_one_letter_code
_entity_poly.pdbx_strand_id
1 'polypeptide(L)'
;MYHSDFNGRPDLSLPIDAQGGDNLDNVAYSFWLLLEDAKDQGLSEDEFYFVEDHMLLFFVKVQGYDFYLDAVVQGQMTRLRVSYEIWRRSGEMMINALIKANMPDWGEDELFISI
;
A
#
# COMPACT_ATOMS: atom_id res chain seq x y z
N MET A 1 10.12 -17.76 13.27
CA MET A 1 8.67 -17.64 13.07
C MET A 1 8.40 -17.94 11.61
N TYR A 2 7.56 -18.91 11.28
CA TYR A 2 7.40 -19.39 9.90
C TYR A 2 6.22 -18.66 9.25
N HIS A 3 6.44 -17.98 8.12
CA HIS A 3 5.38 -17.32 7.33
C HIS A 3 4.23 -18.27 6.94
N SER A 4 4.43 -19.60 7.02
CA SER A 4 3.43 -20.62 6.75
C SER A 4 2.20 -20.53 7.67
N ASP A 5 2.38 -20.09 8.91
CA ASP A 5 1.27 -20.02 9.89
C ASP A 5 0.34 -18.84 9.57
N PHE A 6 0.91 -17.71 9.14
CA PHE A 6 0.16 -16.53 8.68
C PHE A 6 -0.63 -16.80 7.39
N ASN A 7 -0.01 -17.45 6.41
CA ASN A 7 -0.63 -17.71 5.10
C ASN A 7 -1.78 -18.73 5.13
N GLY A 8 -2.03 -19.39 6.27
CA GLY A 8 -3.03 -20.43 6.41
C GLY A 8 -4.36 -19.96 6.98
N ARG A 9 -4.32 -19.22 8.12
CA ARG A 9 -5.50 -18.72 8.89
C ARG A 9 -5.08 -17.60 9.85
N PRO A 10 -4.87 -16.36 9.39
CA PRO A 10 -4.47 -15.27 10.28
C PRO A 10 -5.64 -14.89 11.21
N ASP A 11 -5.31 -14.53 12.45
CA ASP A 11 -6.28 -13.99 13.40
C ASP A 11 -6.57 -12.53 13.08
N LEU A 12 -7.73 -12.26 12.47
CA LEU A 12 -8.15 -10.92 12.04
C LEU A 12 -8.41 -9.96 13.20
N SER A 13 -8.41 -10.42 14.46
CA SER A 13 -8.51 -9.55 15.64
C SER A 13 -7.17 -8.97 16.09
N LEU A 14 -6.06 -9.47 15.53
CA LEU A 14 -4.71 -8.99 15.81
C LEU A 14 -4.20 -8.09 14.68
N PRO A 15 -3.24 -7.19 14.97
CA PRO A 15 -2.50 -6.49 13.92
C PRO A 15 -1.86 -7.48 12.92
N ILE A 16 -1.81 -7.08 11.64
CA ILE A 16 -1.31 -7.93 10.53
C ILE A 16 0.12 -8.45 10.79
N ASP A 17 0.96 -7.66 11.45
CA ASP A 17 2.34 -8.00 11.76
C ASP A 17 2.51 -8.86 13.02
N ALA A 18 1.47 -9.00 13.84
CA ALA A 18 1.54 -9.72 15.12
C ALA A 18 1.83 -11.22 14.96
N GLN A 19 1.53 -11.79 13.78
CA GLN A 19 1.74 -13.20 13.46
C GLN A 19 2.79 -13.42 12.37
N GLY A 20 3.65 -12.44 12.11
CA GLY A 20 4.77 -12.56 11.16
C GLY A 20 4.42 -12.19 9.74
N GLY A 21 3.35 -11.41 9.57
CA GLY A 21 3.21 -10.53 8.42
C GLY A 21 4.22 -9.39 8.49
N ASP A 22 4.48 -8.77 7.34
CA ASP A 22 5.27 -7.55 7.29
C ASP A 22 4.49 -6.39 7.91
N ASN A 23 5.18 -5.52 8.65
CA ASN A 23 4.62 -4.25 9.09
C ASN A 23 4.63 -3.28 7.90
N LEU A 24 3.49 -3.21 7.22
CA LEU A 24 3.33 -2.40 6.01
C LEU A 24 3.39 -0.88 6.31
N ASP A 25 3.07 -0.48 7.54
CA ASP A 25 3.16 0.92 7.99
C ASP A 25 4.63 1.39 8.02
N ASN A 26 5.57 0.51 8.34
CA ASN A 26 7.00 0.84 8.29
C ASN A 26 7.46 1.21 6.86
N VAL A 27 6.89 0.58 5.84
CA VAL A 27 7.20 0.90 4.43
C VAL A 27 6.67 2.29 4.09
N ALA A 28 5.43 2.58 4.44
CA ALA A 28 4.84 3.91 4.26
C ALA A 28 5.65 4.98 5.01
N TYR A 29 6.03 4.70 6.25
CA TYR A 29 6.84 5.59 7.08
C TYR A 29 8.20 5.89 6.46
N SER A 30 8.84 4.91 5.83
CA SER A 30 10.12 5.11 5.13
C SER A 30 9.99 6.10 3.98
N PHE A 31 8.94 6.00 3.15
CA PHE A 31 8.70 6.98 2.08
C PHE A 31 8.33 8.36 2.63
N TRP A 32 7.61 8.42 3.74
CA TRP A 32 7.29 9.68 4.40
C TRP A 32 8.55 10.43 4.88
N LEU A 33 9.53 9.71 5.45
CA LEU A 33 10.80 10.31 5.85
C LEU A 33 11.53 10.95 4.67
N LEU A 34 11.54 10.31 3.50
CA LEU A 34 12.15 10.86 2.29
C LEU A 34 11.40 12.09 1.76
N LEU A 35 10.07 12.11 1.87
CA LEU A 35 9.25 13.26 1.50
C LEU A 35 9.51 14.46 2.41
N GLU A 36 9.54 14.25 3.72
CA GLU A 36 9.84 15.34 4.66
C GLU A 36 11.27 15.83 4.49
N ASP A 37 12.24 14.95 4.28
CA ASP A 37 13.61 15.35 4.03
C ASP A 37 13.75 16.18 2.73
N ALA A 38 13.13 15.74 1.62
CA ALA A 38 13.14 16.50 0.38
C ALA A 38 12.55 17.90 0.56
N LYS A 39 11.46 18.00 1.32
CA LYS A 39 10.82 19.28 1.66
C LYS A 39 11.72 20.15 2.53
N ASP A 40 12.32 19.60 3.58
CA ASP A 40 13.19 20.33 4.52
C ASP A 40 14.45 20.86 3.83
N GLN A 41 14.96 20.14 2.84
CA GLN A 41 16.13 20.52 2.06
C GLN A 41 15.80 21.32 0.78
N GLY A 42 14.52 21.43 0.41
CA GLY A 42 14.09 22.07 -0.84
C GLY A 42 14.54 21.30 -2.10
N LEU A 43 14.65 19.97 -2.01
CA LEU A 43 15.05 19.08 -3.10
C LEU A 43 13.85 18.62 -3.93
N SER A 44 14.10 18.33 -5.20
CA SER A 44 13.11 17.67 -6.05
C SER A 44 12.93 16.21 -5.62
N GLU A 45 11.70 15.84 -5.23
CA GLU A 45 11.34 14.50 -4.76
C GLU A 45 11.66 13.40 -5.81
N ASP A 46 11.49 13.70 -7.10
CA ASP A 46 11.72 12.74 -8.19
C ASP A 46 13.17 12.69 -8.69
N GLU A 47 13.97 13.74 -8.47
CA GLU A 47 15.38 13.75 -8.91
C GLU A 47 16.31 13.13 -7.88
N PHE A 48 16.06 13.34 -6.58
CA PHE A 48 16.98 12.93 -5.51
C PHE A 48 16.66 11.57 -4.89
N TYR A 49 15.38 11.28 -4.67
CA TYR A 49 14.91 10.04 -4.03
C TYR A 49 14.26 9.08 -5.02
N PHE A 50 14.63 9.21 -6.28
CA PHE A 50 14.08 8.54 -7.44
C PHE A 50 13.62 7.09 -7.17
N VAL A 51 12.33 6.86 -7.44
CA VAL A 51 11.73 5.51 -7.45
C VAL A 51 11.64 5.06 -8.90
N GLU A 52 12.21 3.91 -9.23
CA GLU A 52 12.14 3.39 -10.59
C GLU A 52 10.71 3.03 -11.02
N ASP A 53 10.39 3.27 -12.29
CA ASP A 53 9.07 2.97 -12.87
C ASP A 53 8.64 1.51 -12.63
N HIS A 54 9.59 0.56 -12.69
CA HIS A 54 9.29 -0.85 -12.47
C HIS A 54 8.83 -1.15 -11.03
N MET A 55 9.36 -0.42 -10.04
CA MET A 55 8.96 -0.55 -8.65
C MET A 55 7.58 0.06 -8.43
N LEU A 56 7.30 1.21 -9.05
CA LEU A 56 5.99 1.84 -9.01
C LEU A 56 4.91 0.93 -9.59
N LEU A 57 5.18 0.32 -10.75
CA LEU A 57 4.31 -0.68 -11.38
C LEU A 57 4.09 -1.89 -10.48
N PHE A 58 5.12 -2.35 -9.77
CA PHE A 58 5.00 -3.43 -8.80
C PHE A 58 4.08 -3.04 -7.63
N PHE A 59 4.29 -1.88 -7.01
CA PHE A 59 3.46 -1.41 -5.89
C PHE A 59 1.98 -1.31 -6.28
N VAL A 60 1.69 -0.76 -7.45
CA VAL A 60 0.33 -0.64 -7.98
C VAL A 60 -0.30 -2.00 -8.22
N LYS A 61 0.44 -2.95 -8.80
CA LYS A 61 -0.07 -4.32 -9.02
C LYS A 61 -0.40 -5.04 -7.72
N VAL A 62 0.39 -4.81 -6.67
CA VAL A 62 0.19 -5.45 -5.37
C VAL A 62 -0.97 -4.80 -4.60
N GLN A 63 -1.14 -3.49 -4.69
CA GLN A 63 -2.06 -2.73 -3.85
C GLN A 63 -3.33 -2.23 -4.57
N GLY A 64 -3.41 -2.31 -5.90
CA GLY A 64 -4.65 -2.04 -6.66
C GLY A 64 -4.99 -0.57 -6.88
N TYR A 65 -3.99 0.32 -6.99
CA TYR A 65 -4.21 1.76 -7.15
C TYR A 65 -3.70 2.33 -8.49
N ASP A 66 -4.26 1.84 -9.61
CA ASP A 66 -3.81 2.22 -10.97
C ASP A 66 -3.88 3.73 -11.26
N PHE A 67 -4.86 4.43 -10.68
CA PHE A 67 -5.02 5.88 -10.87
C PHE A 67 -3.81 6.71 -10.41
N TYR A 68 -2.95 6.16 -9.53
CA TYR A 68 -1.73 6.85 -9.17
C TYR A 68 -0.67 6.82 -10.28
N LEU A 69 -0.66 5.81 -11.15
CA LEU A 69 0.23 5.82 -12.32
C LEU A 69 -0.15 6.96 -13.26
N ASP A 70 -1.45 7.16 -13.49
CA ASP A 70 -1.94 8.27 -14.30
C ASP A 70 -1.52 9.63 -13.73
N ALA A 71 -1.58 9.79 -12.41
CA ALA A 71 -1.15 11.01 -11.74
C ALA A 71 0.36 11.29 -11.92
N VAL A 72 1.21 10.26 -11.92
CA VAL A 72 2.65 10.42 -12.22
C VAL A 72 2.86 10.80 -13.68
N VAL A 73 2.22 10.10 -14.61
CA VAL A 73 2.35 10.35 -16.06
C VAL A 73 1.90 11.77 -16.42
N GLN A 74 0.87 12.29 -15.74
CA GLN A 74 0.37 13.64 -15.92
C GLN A 74 1.20 14.72 -15.19
N GLY A 75 2.25 14.34 -14.45
CA GLY A 75 3.08 15.25 -13.67
C GLY A 75 2.35 15.90 -12.49
N GLN A 76 1.23 15.32 -12.05
CA GLN A 76 0.43 15.82 -10.92
C GLN A 76 1.01 15.37 -9.58
N MET A 77 1.71 14.24 -9.56
CA MET A 77 2.35 13.67 -8.39
C MET A 77 3.71 13.10 -8.75
N THR A 78 4.64 13.16 -7.80
CA THR A 78 5.95 12.53 -7.91
C THR A 78 5.83 11.03 -7.62
N ARG A 79 6.78 10.24 -8.11
CA ARG A 79 6.83 8.80 -7.86
C ARG A 79 7.04 8.50 -6.39
N LEU A 80 7.83 9.33 -5.71
CA LEU A 80 8.04 9.23 -4.27
C LEU A 80 6.72 9.46 -3.51
N ARG A 81 5.97 10.52 -3.86
CA ARG A 81 4.66 10.81 -3.25
C ARG A 81 3.66 9.69 -3.48
N VAL A 82 3.59 9.17 -4.71
CA VAL A 82 2.71 8.04 -5.01
C VAL A 82 3.10 6.79 -4.23
N SER A 83 4.39 6.51 -4.08
CA SER A 83 4.85 5.35 -3.30
C SER A 83 4.37 5.45 -1.85
N TYR A 84 4.53 6.62 -1.22
CA TYR A 84 3.95 6.87 0.11
C TYR A 84 2.42 6.65 0.14
N GLU A 85 1.69 7.22 -0.83
CA GLU A 85 0.22 7.15 -0.88
C GLU A 85 -0.32 5.73 -1.09
N ILE A 86 0.38 4.90 -1.88
CA ILE A 86 0.04 3.49 -2.06
C ILE A 86 0.27 2.73 -0.73
N TRP A 87 1.46 2.87 -0.15
CA TRP A 87 1.84 2.07 1.00
C TRP A 87 1.09 2.47 2.28
N ARG A 88 0.73 3.75 2.47
CA ARG A 88 -0.08 4.18 3.63
C ARG A 88 -1.49 3.59 3.67
N ARG A 89 -1.98 3.06 2.54
CA ARG A 89 -3.31 2.43 2.42
C ARG A 89 -3.25 0.90 2.33
N SER A 90 -2.06 0.33 2.34
CA SER A 90 -1.83 -1.10 2.13
C SER A 90 -2.52 -2.00 3.17
N GLY A 91 -2.71 -1.51 4.40
CA GLY A 91 -3.47 -2.23 5.42
C GLY A 91 -4.92 -2.54 5.00
N GLU A 92 -5.61 -1.60 4.34
CA GLU A 92 -6.97 -1.80 3.85
C GLU A 92 -7.03 -2.89 2.78
N MET A 93 -6.05 -2.89 1.87
CA MET A 93 -5.95 -3.88 0.79
C MET A 93 -5.60 -5.26 1.31
N MET A 94 -4.72 -5.34 2.30
CA MET A 94 -4.39 -6.60 2.96
C MET A 94 -5.61 -7.17 3.68
N ILE A 95 -6.38 -6.36 4.43
CA ILE A 95 -7.62 -6.80 5.08
C ILE A 95 -8.62 -7.30 4.03
N ASN A 96 -8.85 -6.54 2.95
CA ASN A 96 -9.75 -6.95 1.88
C ASN A 96 -9.33 -8.27 1.21
N ALA A 97 -8.03 -8.46 0.98
CA ALA A 97 -7.50 -9.71 0.42
C ALA A 97 -7.70 -10.89 1.39
N LEU A 98 -7.49 -10.68 2.69
CA LEU A 98 -7.72 -11.69 3.73
C LEU A 98 -9.20 -12.06 3.85
N ILE A 99 -10.12 -11.08 3.81
CA ILE A 99 -11.56 -11.34 3.81
C ILE A 99 -11.93 -12.18 2.59
N LYS A 100 -11.53 -11.78 1.38
CA LYS A 100 -11.84 -12.53 0.14
C LYS A 100 -11.29 -13.96 0.16
N ALA A 101 -10.09 -14.16 0.71
CA ALA A 101 -9.46 -15.48 0.77
C ALA A 101 -10.13 -16.42 1.79
N ASN A 102 -10.66 -15.89 2.89
CA ASN A 102 -11.19 -16.69 4.00
C ASN A 102 -12.73 -16.71 4.08
N MET A 103 -13.40 -15.76 3.42
CA MET A 103 -14.85 -15.57 3.41
C MET A 103 -15.33 -15.22 2.00
N PRO A 104 -15.28 -16.19 1.05
CA PRO A 104 -15.57 -15.93 -0.37
C PRO A 104 -17.00 -15.44 -0.65
N ASP A 105 -17.95 -15.75 0.24
CA ASP A 105 -19.36 -15.33 0.11
C ASP A 105 -19.66 -13.95 0.74
N TRP A 106 -18.63 -13.27 1.29
CA TRP A 106 -18.81 -11.99 1.97
C TRP A 106 -18.85 -10.83 0.96
N GLY A 107 -20.05 -10.29 0.71
CA GLY A 107 -20.25 -9.08 -0.11
C GLY A 107 -20.98 -9.26 -1.45
N GLU A 108 -21.52 -10.44 -1.78
CA GLU A 108 -22.38 -10.57 -2.98
C GLU A 108 -23.79 -9.95 -2.81
N ASP A 109 -24.25 -9.71 -1.56
CA ASP A 109 -25.63 -9.25 -1.30
C ASP A 109 -25.77 -7.84 -0.65
N GLU A 110 -24.70 -7.14 -0.25
CA GLU A 110 -24.82 -5.89 0.52
C GLU A 110 -24.09 -4.67 -0.07
N LEU A 111 -24.18 -4.47 -1.38
CA LEU A 111 -23.87 -3.17 -2.03
C LEU A 111 -25.16 -2.44 -2.46
N PHE A 112 -26.11 -2.33 -1.53
CA PHE A 112 -27.14 -1.29 -1.55
C PHE A 112 -27.02 -0.44 -0.30
N ILE A 113 -26.06 0.48 -0.28
CA ILE A 113 -26.24 1.71 0.49
C ILE A 113 -26.19 2.85 -0.52
N SER A 114 -27.39 3.37 -0.78
CA SER A 114 -27.66 4.54 -1.61
C SER A 114 -26.76 5.71 -1.21
N ILE A 115 -26.34 6.44 -2.24
CA ILE A 115 -25.93 7.84 -2.23
C ILE A 115 -26.86 8.67 -1.34
#